data_AF-A0AAW6XDX7-F1
#
_entry.id   AF-A0AAW6XDX7-F1
#
_cell.length_a   1.000
_cell.length_b   1.000
_cell.length_c   1.000
_cell.angle_alpha   90.00
_cell.angle_beta   90.00
_cell.angle_gamma   90.00
#
_symmetry.space_group_name_H-M   'P 1'
#
loop_
_entity.id
_entity.type
_entity.pdbx_description
1 polymer ?
#
loop_
_entity_poly.entity_id
_entity_poly.type
_entity_poly.pdbx_seq_one_letter_code
_entity_poly.pdbx_strand_id
1 'polypeptide(L)'
;MSASQPIRIKGISHLKNGSTIVINVTNIPKGDQNISTQVQLDYDDGTNSLPNSEGHSEPNHVLWNLGTGGQTFSFSSGRFMGSVLAPNATINAGVNIDGNIVANIVNIAGGESHRWDIHPQPTQPTQPTQPTQPTQPTQPTQPTQPTQPTQPTQPTQLIKNNINKGTPVSLVNNKKNQSKNRDTLPQTGEKKESSISVLGVLLLALGSLTSWLTFRKKRKN
;
A
#
# COMPACT_ATOMS: atom_id res chain seq x y z
N MET A 1 -28.72 -17.82 10.49
CA MET A 1 -27.29 -17.46 10.51
C MET A 1 -26.90 -17.34 11.98
N SER A 2 -25.93 -18.13 12.48
CA SER A 2 -25.42 -17.89 13.83
C SER A 2 -24.86 -16.48 13.87
N ALA A 3 -25.24 -15.70 14.89
CA ALA A 3 -24.61 -14.41 15.15
C ALA A 3 -23.10 -14.62 15.27
N SER A 4 -22.32 -13.69 14.74
CA SER A 4 -20.86 -13.78 14.83
C SER A 4 -20.43 -13.87 16.29
N GLN A 5 -19.56 -14.84 16.60
CA GLN A 5 -19.08 -14.99 17.96
C GLN A 5 -18.11 -13.85 18.30
N PRO A 6 -18.29 -13.18 19.45
CA PRO A 6 -17.35 -12.15 19.88
C PRO A 6 -15.96 -12.72 20.13
N ILE A 7 -14.93 -11.96 19.76
CA ILE A 7 -13.57 -12.21 20.22
C ILE A 7 -13.41 -11.50 21.57
N ARG A 8 -13.08 -12.27 22.62
CA ARG A 8 -12.83 -11.76 23.97
C ARG A 8 -11.33 -11.83 24.29
N ILE A 9 -10.74 -10.70 24.66
CA ILE A 9 -9.35 -10.62 25.15
C ILE A 9 -9.42 -10.25 26.63
N LYS A 10 -8.79 -11.07 27.48
CA LYS A 10 -8.85 -10.92 28.94
C LYS A 10 -7.48 -10.67 29.55
N GLY A 11 -7.47 -9.99 30.69
CA GLY A 11 -6.25 -9.70 31.46
C GLY A 11 -5.44 -8.56 30.86
N ILE A 12 -6.09 -7.64 30.15
CA ILE A 12 -5.47 -6.44 29.61
C ILE A 12 -5.12 -5.52 30.77
N SER A 13 -3.94 -4.90 30.76
CA SER A 13 -3.56 -4.03 31.87
C SER A 13 -4.40 -2.75 31.90
N HIS A 14 -4.99 -2.42 33.05
CA HIS A 14 -5.65 -1.12 33.26
C HIS A 14 -4.66 0.05 33.36
N LEU A 15 -3.35 -0.23 33.51
CA LEU A 15 -2.32 0.79 33.67
C LEU A 15 -1.84 1.33 32.31
N LYS A 16 -1.61 2.65 32.21
CA LYS A 16 -1.13 3.29 30.97
C LYS A 16 0.21 2.77 30.46
N ASN A 17 1.06 2.26 31.34
CA ASN A 17 2.36 1.67 31.00
C ASN A 17 2.33 0.14 30.94
N GLY A 18 1.14 -0.45 30.88
CA GLY A 18 0.95 -1.88 30.71
C GLY A 18 1.53 -2.41 29.40
N SER A 19 1.69 -3.73 29.34
CA SER A 19 2.21 -4.41 28.16
C SER A 19 1.24 -4.29 26.98
N THR A 20 1.77 -3.98 25.80
CA THR A 20 1.02 -4.06 24.55
C THR A 20 0.86 -5.50 24.09
N ILE A 21 -0.35 -5.86 23.71
CA ILE A 21 -0.71 -7.14 23.11
C ILE A 21 -0.73 -6.95 21.60
N VAL A 22 0.19 -7.61 20.90
CA VAL A 22 0.21 -7.63 19.43
C VAL A 22 -0.40 -8.93 18.92
N ILE A 23 -1.51 -8.82 18.20
CA ILE A 23 -2.19 -9.95 17.56
C ILE A 23 -1.80 -9.97 16.09
N ASN A 24 -0.91 -10.89 15.73
CA ASN A 24 -0.53 -11.12 14.34
C ASN A 24 -1.58 -12.01 13.66
N VAL A 25 -2.31 -11.46 12.69
CA VAL A 25 -3.27 -12.19 11.90
C VAL A 25 -2.56 -12.74 10.66
N THR A 26 -2.30 -14.03 10.66
CA THR A 26 -1.57 -14.72 9.58
C THR A 26 -2.49 -15.53 8.69
N ASN A 27 -1.98 -15.99 7.56
CA ASN A 27 -2.69 -16.87 6.62
C ASN A 27 -4.01 -16.28 6.13
N ILE A 28 -4.06 -14.95 5.96
CA ILE A 28 -5.23 -14.25 5.45
C ILE A 28 -5.48 -14.69 4.01
N PRO A 29 -6.70 -15.15 3.66
CA PRO A 29 -7.02 -15.52 2.29
C PRO A 29 -6.77 -14.37 1.29
N LYS A 30 -6.54 -14.72 0.03
CA LYS A 30 -6.46 -13.74 -1.06
C LYS A 30 -7.84 -13.10 -1.30
N GLY A 31 -7.83 -11.86 -1.78
CA GLY A 31 -9.03 -11.09 -2.09
C GLY A 31 -9.54 -10.26 -0.91
N ASP A 32 -10.69 -9.64 -1.09
CA ASP A 32 -11.30 -8.77 -0.08
C ASP A 32 -11.80 -9.58 1.12
N GLN A 33 -11.52 -9.08 2.31
CA GLN A 33 -11.87 -9.71 3.56
C GLN A 33 -13.07 -8.99 4.18
N ASN A 34 -14.07 -9.76 4.58
CA ASN A 34 -15.20 -9.26 5.34
C ASN A 34 -15.02 -9.62 6.82
N ILE A 35 -14.87 -8.60 7.65
CA ILE A 35 -14.73 -8.71 9.10
C ILE A 35 -16.08 -8.37 9.72
N SER A 36 -16.69 -9.36 10.37
CA SER A 36 -17.99 -9.24 11.01
C SER A 36 -17.87 -9.73 12.45
N THR A 37 -17.04 -9.14 13.29
CA THR A 37 -16.81 -9.60 14.66
C THR A 37 -17.02 -8.49 15.68
N GLN A 38 -17.42 -8.88 16.90
CA GLN A 38 -17.44 -8.00 18.05
C GLN A 38 -16.20 -8.27 18.89
N VAL A 39 -15.34 -7.27 19.07
CA VAL A 39 -14.23 -7.34 20.02
C VAL A 39 -14.71 -6.89 21.40
N GLN A 40 -14.33 -7.64 22.43
CA GLN A 40 -14.59 -7.34 23.83
C GLN A 40 -13.29 -7.42 24.60
N LEU A 41 -13.03 -6.37 25.37
CA LEU A 41 -11.81 -6.19 26.15
C LEU A 41 -12.16 -6.27 27.63
N ASP A 42 -11.52 -7.20 28.34
CA ASP A 42 -11.64 -7.41 29.78
C ASP A 42 -10.27 -7.13 30.44
N TYR A 43 -10.24 -6.17 31.36
CA TYR A 43 -9.04 -5.69 32.04
C TYR A 43 -8.75 -6.45 33.33
N ASP A 44 -7.51 -6.37 33.79
CA ASP A 44 -6.99 -7.02 35.00
C ASP A 44 -7.50 -6.40 36.32
N ASP A 45 -8.11 -5.21 36.28
CA ASP A 45 -8.78 -4.57 37.41
C ASP A 45 -10.24 -5.00 37.61
N GLY A 46 -10.76 -5.88 36.73
CA GLY A 46 -12.15 -6.33 36.75
C GLY A 46 -13.10 -5.52 35.87
N THR A 47 -12.61 -4.51 35.14
CA THR A 47 -13.39 -3.85 34.09
C THR A 47 -13.63 -4.82 32.93
N ASN A 48 -14.88 -5.22 32.70
CA ASN A 48 -15.23 -6.23 31.71
C ASN A 48 -16.09 -5.66 30.58
N SER A 49 -15.90 -6.20 29.38
CA SER A 49 -16.71 -5.93 28.19
C SER A 49 -16.82 -4.45 27.88
N LEU A 50 -15.66 -3.78 27.85
CA LEU A 50 -15.56 -2.33 27.66
C LEU A 50 -16.50 -1.85 26.53
N PRO A 51 -17.37 -0.86 26.79
CA PRO A 51 -18.28 -0.35 25.78
C PRO A 51 -17.53 0.51 24.76
N ASN A 52 -18.13 0.63 23.58
CA ASN A 52 -17.80 1.69 22.64
C ASN A 52 -18.20 3.04 23.25
N SER A 53 -17.34 4.04 23.10
CA SER A 53 -17.54 5.35 23.71
C SER A 53 -16.63 6.37 23.03
N GLU A 54 -17.06 7.63 22.96
CA GLU A 54 -16.24 8.75 22.44
C GLU A 54 -14.94 8.95 23.25
N GLY A 55 -14.86 8.36 24.44
CA GLY A 55 -13.65 8.21 25.22
C GLY A 55 -13.71 6.99 26.15
N HIS A 56 -12.56 6.39 26.41
CA HIS A 56 -12.42 5.23 27.29
C HIS A 56 -11.65 5.61 28.56
N SER A 57 -12.05 5.04 29.70
CA SER A 57 -11.33 5.19 30.96
C SER A 57 -10.02 4.38 30.97
N GLU A 58 -9.96 3.34 30.16
CA GLU A 58 -8.89 2.35 30.11
C GLU A 58 -7.98 2.60 28.90
N PRO A 59 -6.68 2.31 29.03
CA PRO A 59 -5.71 2.50 27.95
C PRO A 59 -5.84 1.44 26.84
N ASN A 60 -5.67 1.86 25.58
CA ASN A 60 -5.59 0.93 24.47
C ASN A 60 -4.23 0.20 24.46
N HIS A 61 -4.26 -1.10 24.71
CA HIS A 61 -3.08 -1.96 24.68
C HIS A 61 -3.11 -2.99 23.55
N VAL A 62 -4.10 -2.97 22.66
CA VAL A 62 -4.29 -4.02 21.65
C VAL A 62 -3.93 -3.50 20.27
N LEU A 63 -3.00 -4.19 19.61
CA LEU A 63 -2.63 -3.95 18.22
C LEU A 63 -2.92 -5.17 17.36
N TRP A 64 -3.80 -5.01 16.39
CA TRP A 64 -4.10 -5.98 15.35
C TRP A 64 -3.18 -5.76 14.16
N ASN A 65 -2.20 -6.65 13.97
CA ASN A 65 -1.33 -6.64 12.80
C ASN A 65 -1.93 -7.53 11.70
N LEU A 66 -2.50 -6.90 10.68
CA LEU A 66 -3.10 -7.58 9.51
C LEU A 66 -2.10 -7.80 8.37
N GLY A 67 -0.81 -7.48 8.62
CA GLY A 67 0.27 -7.64 7.66
C GLY A 67 0.31 -6.55 6.60
N THR A 68 1.10 -6.81 5.55
CA THR A 68 1.44 -5.84 4.50
C THR A 68 0.77 -6.14 3.16
N GLY A 69 -0.27 -6.98 3.16
CA GLY A 69 -1.04 -7.28 1.96
C GLY A 69 -1.83 -6.07 1.48
N GLY A 70 -1.91 -5.87 0.16
CA GLY A 70 -2.64 -4.77 -0.48
C GLY A 70 -4.15 -5.01 -0.62
N GLN A 71 -4.73 -5.86 0.23
CA GLN A 71 -6.12 -6.29 0.17
C GLN A 71 -7.06 -5.31 0.88
N THR A 72 -8.36 -5.43 0.61
CA THR A 72 -9.38 -4.65 1.32
C THR A 72 -9.87 -5.41 2.55
N PHE A 73 -9.93 -4.74 3.70
CA PHE A 73 -10.62 -5.24 4.89
C PHE A 73 -11.86 -4.41 5.15
N SER A 74 -13.03 -5.04 5.04
CA SER A 74 -14.33 -4.40 5.27
C SER A 74 -14.91 -4.84 6.60
N PHE A 75 -15.00 -3.92 7.55
CA PHE A 75 -15.62 -4.14 8.85
C PHE A 75 -17.12 -3.87 8.72
N SER A 76 -17.93 -4.93 8.56
CA SER A 76 -19.32 -4.82 8.11
C SER A 76 -20.37 -4.99 9.21
N SER A 77 -20.01 -5.57 10.36
CA SER A 77 -20.92 -5.69 11.50
C SER A 77 -20.15 -5.93 12.80
N GLY A 78 -20.84 -5.73 13.93
CA GLY A 78 -20.24 -5.80 15.26
C GLY A 78 -19.64 -4.47 15.69
N ARG A 79 -18.52 -4.54 16.42
CA ARG A 79 -17.69 -3.40 16.79
C ARG A 79 -16.25 -3.89 16.89
N PHE A 80 -15.31 -3.06 16.46
CA PHE A 80 -13.90 -3.42 16.50
C PHE A 80 -13.18 -2.57 17.53
N MET A 81 -12.42 -3.20 18.42
CA MET A 81 -11.69 -2.53 19.49
C MET A 81 -10.20 -2.87 19.40
N GLY A 82 -9.37 -1.87 19.65
CA GLY A 82 -7.92 -1.93 19.49
C GLY A 82 -7.46 -1.31 18.18
N SER A 83 -6.18 -1.00 18.12
CA SER A 83 -5.57 -0.37 16.96
C SER A 83 -5.32 -1.38 15.83
N VAL A 84 -5.42 -0.94 14.57
CA VAL A 84 -5.21 -1.73 13.37
C VAL A 84 -3.94 -1.27 12.65
N LEU A 85 -3.06 -2.23 12.32
CA LEU A 85 -1.88 -2.04 11.49
C LEU A 85 -1.99 -2.87 10.22
N ALA A 86 -2.15 -2.17 9.08
CA ALA A 86 -2.31 -2.76 7.75
C ALA A 86 -1.78 -1.79 6.67
N PRO A 87 -0.48 -1.42 6.68
CA PRO A 87 0.05 -0.23 6.00
C PRO A 87 -0.19 -0.16 4.48
N ASN A 88 -0.39 -1.29 3.82
CA ASN A 88 -0.62 -1.36 2.37
C ASN A 88 -2.09 -1.59 1.99
N ALA A 89 -2.96 -1.83 2.97
CA ALA A 89 -4.33 -2.25 2.76
C ALA A 89 -5.29 -1.06 2.59
N THR A 90 -6.48 -1.35 2.10
CA THR A 90 -7.65 -0.46 2.20
C THR A 90 -8.51 -0.93 3.36
N ILE A 91 -8.80 -0.05 4.31
CA ILE A 91 -9.71 -0.31 5.44
C ILE A 91 -11.04 0.38 5.16
N ASN A 92 -12.13 -0.40 5.10
CA ASN A 92 -13.49 0.13 5.05
C ASN A 92 -14.14 -0.08 6.43
N ALA A 93 -14.32 1.01 7.18
CA ALA A 93 -15.00 1.00 8.47
C ALA A 93 -16.51 1.19 8.28
N GLY A 94 -17.23 0.08 8.16
CA GLY A 94 -18.70 0.04 8.12
C GLY A 94 -19.37 0.01 9.50
N VAL A 95 -18.57 -0.13 10.56
CA VAL A 95 -18.98 -0.06 11.97
C VAL A 95 -17.93 0.73 12.76
N ASN A 96 -18.22 1.02 14.03
CA ASN A 96 -17.29 1.68 14.92
C ASN A 96 -15.97 0.89 15.05
N ILE A 97 -14.86 1.61 14.88
CA ILE A 97 -13.51 1.13 15.19
C ILE A 97 -12.94 2.05 16.27
N ASP A 98 -12.78 1.50 17.48
CA ASP A 98 -12.20 2.18 18.63
C ASP A 98 -10.70 1.87 18.68
N GLY A 99 -9.87 2.83 18.24
CA GLY A 99 -8.43 2.64 18.14
C GLY A 99 -7.76 3.49 17.05
N ASN A 100 -6.45 3.37 16.91
CA ASN A 100 -5.74 3.95 15.75
C ASN A 100 -5.86 3.03 14.53
N ILE A 101 -5.89 3.60 13.33
CA ILE A 101 -5.86 2.83 12.08
C ILE A 101 -4.67 3.31 11.25
N VAL A 102 -3.77 2.38 10.94
CA VAL A 102 -2.65 2.60 10.02
C VAL A 102 -2.88 1.77 8.76
N ALA A 103 -3.22 2.43 7.66
CA ALA A 103 -3.47 1.79 6.38
C ALA A 103 -3.10 2.71 5.20
N ASN A 104 -3.08 2.16 3.98
CA ASN A 104 -2.86 2.97 2.77
C ASN A 104 -4.07 3.87 2.49
N ILE A 105 -5.28 3.31 2.65
CA ILE A 105 -6.54 4.05 2.51
C ILE A 105 -7.44 3.67 3.69
N VAL A 106 -8.05 4.67 4.32
CA VAL A 106 -9.07 4.48 5.35
C VAL A 106 -10.36 5.16 4.88
N ASN A 107 -11.39 4.35 4.64
CA ASN A 107 -12.73 4.80 4.29
C ASN A 107 -13.65 4.60 5.49
N ILE A 108 -14.20 5.69 6.03
CA ILE A 108 -15.22 5.62 7.08
C ILE A 108 -16.59 5.64 6.39
N ALA A 109 -17.26 4.48 6.34
CA ALA A 109 -18.41 4.24 5.48
C ALA A 109 -19.56 3.57 6.25
N GLY A 110 -20.25 4.34 7.09
CA GLY A 110 -21.39 3.87 7.89
C GLY A 110 -21.09 3.64 9.37
N GLY A 111 -19.81 3.68 9.77
CA GLY A 111 -19.37 3.71 11.17
C GLY A 111 -18.71 5.04 11.55
N GLU A 112 -18.07 5.04 12.73
CA GLU A 112 -17.24 6.14 13.24
C GLU A 112 -15.84 5.61 13.63
N SER A 113 -14.85 6.50 13.66
CA SER A 113 -13.55 6.21 14.28
C SER A 113 -13.44 7.01 15.58
N HIS A 114 -13.26 6.35 16.71
CA HIS A 114 -12.99 7.02 17.97
C HIS A 114 -11.50 6.98 18.27
N ARG A 115 -10.93 8.15 18.59
CA ARG A 115 -9.50 8.28 18.87
C ARG A 115 -9.20 7.66 20.23
N TRP A 116 -8.72 6.44 20.19
CA TRP A 116 -8.24 5.71 21.36
C TRP A 116 -6.80 5.27 21.12
N ASP A 117 -5.88 6.19 21.42
CA ASP A 117 -4.46 6.04 21.07
C ASP A 117 -3.82 4.84 21.77
N ILE A 118 -2.99 4.10 21.03
CA ILE A 118 -2.23 2.98 21.58
C ILE A 118 -1.22 3.49 22.62
N HIS A 119 -1.16 2.81 23.76
CA HIS A 119 -0.26 3.10 24.87
C HIS A 119 0.84 2.04 24.96
N PRO A 120 1.90 2.11 24.14
CA PRO A 120 2.99 1.17 24.25
C PRO A 120 3.70 1.32 25.59
N GLN A 121 4.06 0.19 26.20
CA GLN A 121 5.02 0.22 27.30
C GLN A 121 6.28 0.95 26.79
N PRO A 122 6.72 2.03 27.44
CA PRO A 122 7.94 2.71 27.02
C PRO A 122 9.10 1.73 27.17
N THR A 123 9.67 1.30 26.06
CA THR A 123 10.99 0.66 26.09
C THR A 123 12.00 1.77 26.31
N GLN A 124 12.69 1.72 27.45
CA GLN A 124 13.85 2.58 27.65
C GLN A 124 14.87 2.20 26.56
N PRO A 125 15.34 3.14 25.73
CA PRO A 125 16.32 2.80 24.71
C PRO A 125 17.56 2.24 25.39
N THR A 126 18.01 1.06 24.96
CA THR A 126 19.30 0.53 25.36
C THR A 126 20.38 1.54 24.96
N GLN A 127 21.24 1.91 25.90
CA GLN A 127 22.36 2.79 25.62
C GLN A 127 23.24 2.13 24.55
N PRO A 128 23.66 2.85 23.48
CA PRO A 128 24.49 2.26 22.44
C PRO A 128 25.81 1.76 23.03
N THR A 129 26.25 0.58 22.61
CA THR A 129 27.57 0.07 22.96
C THR A 129 28.63 1.02 22.41
N GLN A 130 29.63 1.36 23.23
CA GLN A 130 30.74 2.22 22.78
C GLN A 130 31.49 1.50 21.64
N PRO A 131 31.82 2.20 20.52
CA PRO A 131 32.53 1.58 19.41
C PRO A 131 33.91 1.10 19.84
N THR A 132 34.31 -0.08 19.36
CA THR A 132 35.67 -0.59 19.55
C THR A 132 36.67 0.31 18.81
N GLN A 133 37.81 0.61 19.43
CA GLN A 133 38.86 1.42 18.80
C GLN A 133 39.41 0.69 17.56
N PRO A 134 39.57 1.36 16.40
CA PRO A 134 40.10 0.73 15.21
C PRO A 134 41.53 0.25 15.43
N THR A 135 41.87 -0.89 14.84
CA THR A 135 43.25 -1.41 14.83
C THR A 135 44.12 -0.52 13.93
N GLN A 136 45.36 -0.27 14.34
CA GLN A 136 46.29 0.54 13.56
C GLN A 136 46.64 -0.19 12.25
N PRO A 137 46.64 0.50 11.09
CA PRO A 137 46.95 -0.13 9.82
C PRO A 137 48.42 -0.58 9.76
N THR A 138 48.67 -1.73 9.14
CA THR A 138 50.01 -2.23 8.85
C THR A 138 50.69 -1.34 7.81
N GLN A 139 51.98 -1.06 7.99
CA GLN A 139 52.75 -0.24 7.06
C GLN A 139 52.91 -0.96 5.70
N PRO A 140 52.74 -0.28 4.55
CA PRO A 140 52.88 -0.89 3.24
C PRO A 140 54.34 -1.29 2.95
N THR A 141 54.52 -2.39 2.23
CA THR A 141 55.82 -2.84 1.72
C THR A 141 56.32 -1.93 0.59
N GLN A 142 57.64 -1.73 0.52
CA GLN A 142 58.26 -0.88 -0.51
C GLN A 142 58.17 -1.53 -1.91
N PRO A 143 57.88 -0.77 -2.98
CA PRO A 143 57.79 -1.31 -4.34
C PRO A 143 59.15 -1.76 -4.89
N THR A 144 59.14 -2.81 -5.71
CA THR A 144 60.32 -3.30 -6.44
C THR A 144 60.67 -2.39 -7.62
N GLN A 145 61.97 -2.25 -7.92
CA GLN A 145 62.45 -1.39 -9.00
C GLN A 145 62.15 -1.97 -10.39
N PRO A 146 61.75 -1.16 -11.39
CA PRO A 146 61.44 -1.64 -12.73
C PRO A 146 62.67 -2.07 -13.53
N THR A 147 62.49 -3.06 -14.41
CA THR A 147 63.51 -3.57 -15.34
C THR A 147 63.68 -2.63 -16.54
N GLN A 148 64.90 -2.54 -17.07
CA GLN A 148 65.26 -1.64 -18.18
C GLN A 148 64.73 -2.16 -19.54
N PRO A 149 64.25 -1.28 -20.45
CA PRO A 149 63.71 -1.69 -21.74
C PRO A 149 64.77 -2.14 -22.75
N THR A 150 64.37 -3.05 -23.65
CA THR A 150 65.20 -3.57 -24.75
C THR A 150 65.19 -2.63 -25.97
N GLN A 151 66.31 -2.57 -26.71
CA GLN A 151 66.45 -1.70 -27.89
C GLN A 151 65.67 -2.22 -29.12
N PRO A 152 65.17 -1.32 -29.98
CA PRO A 152 64.39 -1.69 -31.18
C PRO A 152 65.26 -2.11 -32.37
N THR A 153 64.71 -2.97 -33.21
CA THR A 153 65.32 -3.49 -34.44
C THR A 153 65.04 -2.59 -35.66
N GLN A 154 65.97 -2.53 -36.62
CA GLN A 154 65.94 -1.60 -37.76
C GLN A 154 65.06 -2.10 -38.94
N PRO A 155 64.45 -1.21 -39.77
CA PRO A 155 63.49 -1.63 -40.81
C PRO A 155 64.11 -1.98 -42.17
N THR A 156 63.44 -2.87 -42.91
CA THR A 156 63.79 -3.33 -44.27
C THR A 156 63.15 -2.46 -45.37
N GLN A 157 63.84 -2.21 -46.49
CA GLN A 157 63.38 -1.36 -47.61
C GLN A 157 62.45 -2.08 -48.62
N LEU A 158 61.55 -1.32 -49.26
CA LEU A 158 60.56 -1.79 -50.25
C LEU A 158 60.95 -1.47 -51.72
N ILE A 159 60.62 -2.39 -52.63
CA ILE A 159 60.86 -2.30 -54.09
C ILE A 159 59.65 -1.62 -54.80
N LYS A 160 59.91 -0.72 -55.77
CA LYS A 160 58.91 -0.07 -56.63
C LYS A 160 58.79 -0.77 -57.98
N ASN A 161 57.57 -0.93 -58.53
CA ASN A 161 57.34 -1.18 -59.97
C ASN A 161 56.04 -0.53 -60.49
N ASN A 162 56.07 -0.20 -61.80
CA ASN A 162 55.30 0.78 -62.56
C ASN A 162 53.92 0.35 -63.12
N ILE A 163 53.14 1.37 -63.50
CA ILE A 163 51.77 1.49 -64.05
C ILE A 163 51.55 0.82 -65.44
N ASN A 164 50.35 0.31 -65.76
CA ASN A 164 49.67 0.46 -67.09
C ASN A 164 48.17 -0.04 -67.19
N LYS A 165 47.30 0.91 -67.60
CA LYS A 165 46.09 0.93 -68.52
C LYS A 165 44.92 -0.10 -68.54
N GLY A 166 43.69 0.47 -68.66
CA GLY A 166 42.43 -0.05 -69.28
C GLY A 166 41.45 -0.69 -68.28
N THR A 167 40.12 -0.46 -68.18
CA THR A 167 39.01 -0.06 -69.08
C THR A 167 37.76 0.21 -68.19
N PRO A 168 36.73 1.00 -68.58
CA PRO A 168 35.58 1.35 -67.72
C PRO A 168 34.30 0.53 -68.01
N VAL A 169 33.48 0.16 -67.00
CA VAL A 169 32.10 -0.34 -67.20
C VAL A 169 31.14 -0.05 -66.00
N SER A 170 30.15 0.79 -66.31
CA SER A 170 28.67 0.76 -66.08
C SER A 170 27.94 0.42 -64.75
N LEU A 171 26.78 1.08 -64.64
CA LEU A 171 25.73 1.20 -63.61
C LEU A 171 24.91 -0.09 -63.34
N VAL A 172 24.26 -0.17 -62.16
CA VAL A 172 22.78 -0.35 -62.02
C VAL A 172 22.28 0.17 -60.64
N ASN A 173 21.17 0.90 -60.69
CA ASN A 173 20.36 1.44 -59.59
C ASN A 173 19.45 0.39 -58.92
N ASN A 174 19.07 0.59 -57.65
CA ASN A 174 17.70 0.29 -57.22
C ASN A 174 17.20 1.26 -56.13
N LYS A 175 15.94 1.67 -56.27
CA LYS A 175 15.27 2.79 -55.58
C LYS A 175 14.25 2.31 -54.55
N LYS A 176 13.92 3.22 -53.62
CA LYS A 176 12.71 3.37 -52.78
C LYS A 176 12.59 2.48 -51.52
N ASN A 177 12.55 3.11 -50.33
CA ASN A 177 11.34 3.73 -49.79
C ASN A 177 11.65 4.70 -48.63
N GLN A 178 10.90 5.81 -48.61
CA GLN A 178 10.82 6.79 -47.52
C GLN A 178 9.95 6.25 -46.39
N SER A 179 10.30 6.52 -45.13
CA SER A 179 9.38 7.18 -44.19
C SER A 179 10.12 7.69 -42.97
N LYS A 180 9.78 8.93 -42.59
CA LYS A 180 10.27 9.67 -41.41
C LYS A 180 9.73 9.02 -40.14
N ASN A 181 10.58 8.70 -39.18
CA ASN A 181 10.18 8.39 -37.81
C ASN A 181 10.53 9.59 -36.93
N ARG A 182 9.51 10.25 -36.38
CA ARG A 182 9.64 11.17 -35.24
C ARG A 182 9.00 10.47 -34.05
N ASP A 183 9.76 10.35 -32.98
CA ASP A 183 9.36 9.75 -31.71
C ASP A 183 8.13 10.47 -31.11
N THR A 184 7.08 9.72 -30.81
CA THR A 184 5.99 10.13 -29.91
C THR A 184 5.76 9.01 -28.89
N LEU A 185 5.68 9.39 -27.62
CA LEU A 185 5.45 8.49 -26.47
C LEU A 185 4.08 7.79 -26.54
N PRO A 186 3.93 6.58 -25.95
CA PRO A 186 2.65 5.87 -25.96
C PRO A 186 1.63 6.54 -25.02
N GLN A 187 0.39 6.66 -25.50
CA GLN A 187 -0.76 7.19 -24.76
C GLN A 187 -1.52 6.04 -24.07
N THR A 188 -1.68 6.11 -22.74
CA THR A 188 -2.50 5.16 -21.95
C THR A 188 -3.97 5.60 -21.93
N GLY A 189 -4.86 4.63 -22.14
CA GLY A 189 -6.28 4.86 -22.42
C GLY A 189 -7.10 5.44 -21.26
N GLU A 190 -7.77 6.57 -21.54
CA GLU A 190 -8.99 6.97 -20.83
C GLU A 190 -10.21 6.32 -21.49
N LYS A 191 -11.04 5.66 -20.69
CA LYS A 191 -12.38 5.24 -21.13
C LYS A 191 -13.31 6.45 -21.07
N LYS A 192 -13.89 6.81 -22.20
CA LYS A 192 -14.99 7.79 -22.28
C LYS A 192 -16.22 7.21 -21.59
N GLU A 193 -16.63 7.79 -20.47
CA GLU A 193 -17.96 7.61 -19.89
C GLU A 193 -18.98 8.44 -20.70
N SER A 194 -19.86 7.77 -21.42
CA SER A 194 -21.05 8.38 -21.99
C SER A 194 -22.19 7.36 -21.99
N SER A 195 -23.00 7.36 -20.93
CA SER A 195 -24.39 6.88 -20.91
C SER A 195 -25.07 7.27 -19.59
N ILE A 196 -25.58 8.51 -19.50
CA ILE A 196 -26.60 8.83 -18.49
C ILE A 196 -27.84 8.03 -18.91
N SER A 197 -28.14 6.98 -18.15
CA SER A 197 -29.21 6.04 -18.44
C SER A 197 -30.58 6.74 -18.44
N VAL A 198 -31.32 6.53 -19.54
CA VAL A 198 -32.73 6.90 -19.77
C VAL A 198 -33.69 6.40 -18.67
N LEU A 199 -33.26 5.54 -17.74
CA LEU A 199 -34.04 5.08 -16.59
C LEU A 199 -34.36 6.17 -15.55
N GLY A 200 -33.58 7.25 -15.46
CA GLY A 200 -33.80 8.31 -14.47
C GLY A 200 -35.06 9.16 -14.72
N VAL A 201 -35.48 9.29 -15.98
CA VAL A 201 -36.64 10.12 -16.35
C VAL A 201 -37.97 9.38 -16.11
N LEU A 202 -37.99 8.05 -16.14
CA LEU A 202 -39.23 7.27 -15.99
C LEU A 202 -39.77 7.26 -14.55
N LEU A 203 -38.90 7.40 -13.54
CA LEU A 203 -39.31 7.37 -12.12
C LEU A 203 -39.99 8.65 -11.65
N LEU A 204 -39.72 9.80 -12.29
CA LEU A 204 -40.40 11.07 -11.96
C LEU A 204 -41.84 11.13 -12.51
N ALA A 205 -42.17 10.33 -13.52
CA ALA A 205 -43.52 10.29 -14.08
C ALA A 205 -44.50 9.44 -13.25
N LEU A 206 -44.02 8.46 -12.46
CA LEU A 206 -44.87 7.59 -11.64
C LEU A 206 -45.25 8.20 -10.28
N GLY A 207 -44.46 9.15 -9.76
CA GLY A 207 -44.72 9.82 -8.49
C GLY A 207 -45.85 10.86 -8.53
N SER A 208 -46.15 11.46 -9.69
CA SER A 208 -47.18 12.49 -9.81
C SER A 208 -48.60 11.94 -9.89
N LEU A 209 -48.79 10.66 -10.26
CA LEU A 209 -50.12 10.07 -10.40
C LEU A 209 -50.75 9.66 -9.04
N THR A 210 -49.94 9.33 -8.03
CA THR A 210 -50.43 8.89 -6.71
C THR A 210 -50.85 10.06 -5.81
N SER A 211 -50.23 11.24 -5.97
CA SER A 211 -50.64 12.47 -5.27
C SER A 211 -51.97 13.04 -5.78
N TRP A 212 -52.28 12.88 -7.08
CA TRP A 212 -53.54 13.40 -7.64
C TRP A 212 -54.78 12.62 -7.20
N LEU A 213 -54.65 11.29 -7.02
CA LEU A 213 -55.76 10.41 -6.61
C LEU A 213 -56.14 10.59 -5.13
N THR A 214 -55.18 10.88 -4.25
CA THR A 214 -55.44 11.10 -2.81
C THR A 214 -56.10 12.46 -2.53
N PHE A 215 -55.80 13.49 -3.31
CA PHE A 215 -56.37 14.83 -3.13
C PHE A 215 -57.87 14.91 -3.50
N ARG A 216 -58.33 14.12 -4.48
CA ARG A 216 -59.74 14.11 -4.91
C ARG A 216 -60.69 13.47 -3.90
N LYS A 217 -60.21 12.55 -3.05
CA LYS A 217 -61.04 11.89 -2.03
C LYS A 217 -61.35 12.80 -0.83
N LYS A 218 -60.52 13.82 -0.57
CA LYS A 218 -60.68 14.73 0.58
C LYS A 218 -61.65 15.89 0.36
N ARG A 219 -62.17 16.09 -0.86
CA ARG A 219 -63.15 17.16 -1.19
C ARG A 219 -64.61 16.70 -1.22
N LYS A 220 -64.89 15.47 -0.80
CA LYS A 220 -66.26 14.99 -0.58
C LYS A 220 -66.32 14.37 0.81
N ASN A 221 -66.57 15.22 1.80
CA ASN A 221 -67.25 14.98 3.07
C ASN A 221 -67.43 16.34 3.73
#